data_AF-A0A433DT79-F1
#
_entry.id   AF-A0A433DT79-F1
#
_cell.length_a   1.000
_cell.length_b   1.000
_cell.length_c   1.000
_cell.angle_alpha   90.00
_cell.angle_beta   90.00
_cell.angle_gamma   90.00
#
_symmetry.space_group_name_H-M   'P 1'
#
loop_
_entity.id
_entity.type
_entity.pdbx_description
1 polymer ?
#
loop_
_entity_poly.entity_id
_entity_poly.type
_entity_poly.pdbx_seq_one_letter_code
_entity_poly.pdbx_strand_id
1 'polypeptide(L)'
;MLGLGLIGGAATGAWLTGDSSAGTAKSPYTAARAAWHSVPVDTLFPRTLKGRGAGPGGTHRTWNRVAVAADSTCKDGLDPLLLTTLRSVGCERMVRATYTDATRSAVTTVGLVFTEADASGMQALRTRFTEQKLGARKDLMPRTYAPEGTPAASFGNGQRASWTVNPLTEIPVVVLSVSGFADGRAVAEPQPAADAMASGAGTDIAQAGLGHEAKGVADRVERGLRTAVAELTEQPG
;
A
#
# COMPACT_ATOMS: atom_id res chain seq x y z
N MET A 1 55.27 -67.22 -19.27
CA MET A 1 54.42 -66.22 -18.59
C MET A 1 55.39 -65.21 -17.97
N LEU A 2 55.79 -64.08 -18.59
CA LEU A 2 55.03 -62.86 -18.97
C LEU A 2 54.10 -62.41 -17.83
N GLY A 3 54.20 -61.25 -17.18
CA GLY A 3 55.08 -60.08 -17.35
C GLY A 3 54.92 -59.08 -16.17
N LEU A 4 55.82 -58.10 -16.09
CA LEU A 4 55.77 -56.93 -15.19
C LEU A 4 54.60 -55.99 -15.55
N GLY A 5 54.00 -55.36 -14.53
CA GLY A 5 53.06 -54.24 -14.69
C GLY A 5 53.03 -53.34 -13.46
N LEU A 6 53.39 -52.07 -13.67
CA LEU A 6 53.58 -50.98 -12.71
C LEU A 6 52.28 -50.27 -12.30
N ILE A 7 52.31 -49.77 -11.05
CA ILE A 7 51.77 -48.53 -10.46
C ILE A 7 50.92 -47.59 -11.35
N GLY A 8 49.79 -47.15 -10.79
CA GLY A 8 49.01 -45.95 -11.14
C GLY A 8 47.54 -46.19 -10.80
N GLY A 9 46.79 -45.40 -10.04
CA GLY A 9 46.87 -44.03 -9.57
C GLY A 9 45.42 -43.70 -9.16
N ALA A 10 45.22 -43.18 -7.95
CA ALA A 10 43.89 -42.86 -7.43
C ALA A 10 43.28 -41.65 -8.18
N ALA A 11 42.06 -41.80 -8.68
CA ALA A 11 41.22 -40.69 -9.10
C ALA A 11 39.86 -40.83 -8.42
N THR A 12 39.68 -40.09 -7.33
CA THR A 12 38.38 -39.80 -6.73
C THR A 12 37.55 -39.01 -7.76
N GLY A 13 36.52 -39.65 -8.31
CA GLY A 13 35.57 -38.98 -9.19
C GLY A 13 34.69 -38.02 -8.38
N ALA A 14 35.10 -36.75 -8.32
CA ALA A 14 34.23 -35.66 -7.93
C ALA A 14 33.29 -35.36 -9.11
N TRP A 15 32.09 -35.93 -9.08
CA TRP A 15 31.00 -35.44 -9.92
C TRP A 15 30.45 -34.15 -9.31
N LEU A 16 31.06 -33.04 -9.70
CA LEU A 16 30.43 -31.73 -9.73
C LEU A 16 29.75 -31.59 -11.09
N THR A 17 28.42 -31.53 -11.09
CA THR A 17 27.55 -30.82 -12.05
C THR A 17 26.10 -31.27 -11.80
N GLY A 18 25.56 -30.82 -10.67
CA GLY A 18 24.12 -30.71 -10.48
C GLY A 18 23.79 -29.23 -10.52
N ASP A 19 23.27 -28.79 -11.64
CA ASP A 19 22.86 -27.43 -11.95
C ASP A 19 21.81 -26.97 -10.93
N SER A 20 22.27 -26.34 -9.84
CA SER A 20 21.38 -25.53 -9.02
C SER A 20 21.15 -24.25 -9.79
N SER A 21 20.21 -24.27 -10.73
CA SER A 21 19.39 -23.11 -11.03
C SER A 21 18.56 -22.77 -9.79
N ALA A 22 19.25 -22.46 -8.68
CA ALA A 22 18.67 -21.73 -7.58
C ALA A 22 18.45 -20.34 -8.14
N GLY A 23 17.31 -20.15 -8.82
CA GLY A 23 16.83 -18.83 -9.21
C GLY A 23 17.02 -17.93 -7.99
N THR A 24 17.82 -16.89 -8.14
CA THR A 24 18.17 -16.02 -7.01
C THR A 24 16.86 -15.48 -6.44
N ALA A 25 16.52 -15.90 -5.21
CA ALA A 25 15.28 -15.49 -4.57
C ALA A 25 15.17 -13.97 -4.66
N LYS A 26 14.09 -13.47 -5.29
CA LYS A 26 13.91 -12.03 -5.49
C LYS A 26 13.79 -11.37 -4.12
N SER A 27 14.52 -10.29 -3.87
CA SER A 27 14.32 -9.56 -2.61
C SER A 27 12.88 -9.01 -2.53
N PRO A 28 12.29 -8.86 -1.33
CA PRO A 28 10.98 -8.22 -1.17
C PRO A 28 10.93 -6.82 -1.80
N TYR A 29 12.05 -6.09 -1.79
CA TYR A 29 12.17 -4.80 -2.45
C TYR A 29 12.03 -4.91 -3.97
N THR A 30 12.73 -5.86 -4.59
CA THR A 30 12.65 -6.11 -6.04
C THR A 30 11.26 -6.61 -6.43
N ALA A 31 10.70 -7.56 -5.69
CA ALA A 31 9.36 -8.11 -5.95
C ALA A 31 8.26 -7.05 -5.81
N ALA A 32 8.34 -6.20 -4.78
CA ALA A 32 7.37 -5.13 -4.56
C ALA A 32 7.38 -4.06 -5.65
N ARG A 33 8.54 -3.66 -6.20
CA ARG A 33 8.60 -2.70 -7.31
C ARG A 33 7.81 -3.20 -8.52
N ALA A 34 7.91 -4.48 -8.84
CA ALA A 34 7.16 -5.07 -9.96
C ALA A 34 5.67 -5.31 -9.64
N ALA A 35 5.24 -5.23 -8.38
CA ALA A 35 3.92 -5.68 -7.97
C ALA A 35 2.77 -4.85 -8.57
N TRP A 36 3.00 -3.58 -8.91
CA TRP A 36 1.97 -2.72 -9.53
C TRP A 36 1.49 -3.23 -10.90
N HIS A 37 2.37 -3.91 -11.65
CA HIS A 37 2.04 -4.49 -12.95
C HIS A 37 1.97 -6.02 -12.93
N SER A 38 2.57 -6.68 -11.93
CA SER A 38 2.66 -8.15 -11.86
C SER A 38 1.57 -8.77 -11.01
N VAL A 39 0.99 -8.03 -10.07
CA VAL A 39 -0.10 -8.53 -9.21
C VAL A 39 -1.44 -8.13 -9.83
N PRO A 40 -2.39 -9.08 -9.98
CA PRO A 40 -3.73 -8.74 -10.44
C PRO A 40 -4.37 -7.65 -9.61
N VAL A 41 -5.09 -6.74 -10.28
CA VAL A 41 -5.74 -5.61 -9.62
C VAL A 41 -6.77 -6.02 -8.57
N ASP A 42 -7.42 -7.18 -8.76
CA ASP A 42 -8.38 -7.75 -7.80
C ASP A 42 -7.69 -8.37 -6.57
N THR A 43 -6.38 -8.61 -6.64
CA THR A 43 -5.56 -9.00 -5.49
C THR A 43 -5.06 -7.78 -4.73
N LEU A 44 -4.59 -6.73 -5.42
CA LEU A 44 -4.17 -5.47 -4.78
C LEU A 44 -5.35 -4.72 -4.17
N PHE A 45 -6.47 -4.67 -4.89
CA PHE A 45 -7.69 -3.98 -4.48
C PHE A 45 -8.88 -4.93 -4.55
N PRO A 46 -9.07 -5.86 -3.59
CA PRO A 46 -10.20 -6.77 -3.62
C PRO A 46 -11.55 -6.07 -3.76
N ARG A 47 -12.49 -6.69 -4.46
CA ARG A 47 -13.86 -6.16 -4.65
C ARG A 47 -14.56 -5.90 -3.32
N THR A 48 -14.26 -6.72 -2.31
CA THR A 48 -14.77 -6.55 -0.95
C THR A 48 -13.64 -6.70 0.05
N LEU A 49 -13.51 -5.74 0.95
CA LEU A 49 -12.57 -5.79 2.06
C LEU A 49 -13.33 -6.13 3.35
N LYS A 50 -12.86 -7.12 4.11
CA LYS A 50 -13.49 -7.56 5.36
C LYS A 50 -12.76 -7.02 6.60
N GLY A 51 -13.49 -6.19 7.33
CA GLY A 51 -13.12 -5.30 8.40
C GLY A 51 -13.14 -5.83 9.82
N ARG A 52 -12.75 -7.08 10.11
CA ARG A 52 -12.81 -7.57 11.50
C ARG A 52 -12.05 -6.64 12.45
N GLY A 53 -12.71 -6.20 13.50
CA GLY A 53 -12.17 -5.30 14.53
C GLY A 53 -11.84 -3.88 14.09
N ALA A 54 -12.17 -3.48 12.85
CA ALA A 54 -11.64 -2.26 12.26
C ALA A 54 -12.49 -1.01 12.52
N GLY A 55 -13.75 -1.17 12.92
CA GLY A 55 -14.66 -0.07 13.19
C GLY A 55 -14.55 0.49 14.62
N PRO A 56 -15.29 1.58 14.91
CA PRO A 56 -15.40 2.14 16.25
C PRO A 56 -15.80 1.06 17.26
N GLY A 57 -15.16 1.06 18.43
CA GLY A 57 -15.41 0.07 19.49
C GLY A 57 -15.06 -1.37 19.11
N GLY A 58 -14.22 -1.60 18.08
CA GLY A 58 -13.85 -2.94 17.62
C GLY A 58 -14.93 -3.61 16.75
N THR A 59 -15.90 -2.85 16.26
CA THR A 59 -16.93 -3.37 15.37
C THR A 59 -16.35 -3.85 14.04
N HIS A 60 -17.05 -4.78 13.40
CA HIS A 60 -16.65 -5.27 12.08
C HIS A 60 -17.10 -4.30 11.00
N ARG A 61 -16.22 -4.04 10.04
CA ARG A 61 -16.51 -3.25 8.83
C ARG A 61 -16.55 -4.12 7.58
N THR A 62 -17.19 -3.65 6.53
CA THR A 62 -17.07 -4.21 5.18
C THR A 62 -17.03 -3.03 4.22
N TRP A 63 -16.09 -3.08 3.28
CA TRP A 63 -15.98 -2.08 2.22
C TRP A 63 -16.13 -2.74 0.86
N ASN A 64 -16.82 -2.06 -0.06
CA ASN A 64 -17.05 -2.52 -1.41
C ASN A 64 -16.37 -1.58 -2.40
N ARG A 65 -15.55 -2.13 -3.28
CA ARG A 65 -14.82 -1.36 -4.29
C ARG A 65 -15.81 -0.82 -5.32
N VAL A 66 -15.82 0.50 -5.51
CA VAL A 66 -16.68 1.17 -6.49
C VAL A 66 -15.90 1.62 -7.72
N ALA A 67 -14.58 1.80 -7.60
CA ALA A 67 -13.75 2.19 -8.73
C ALA A 67 -12.29 1.78 -8.54
N VAL A 68 -11.60 1.62 -9.67
CA VAL A 68 -10.14 1.50 -9.77
C VAL A 68 -9.67 2.53 -10.79
N ALA A 69 -8.60 3.24 -10.50
CA ALA A 69 -8.01 4.16 -11.45
C ALA A 69 -7.34 3.41 -12.59
N ALA A 70 -7.51 3.94 -13.79
CA ALA A 70 -6.61 3.60 -14.88
C ALA A 70 -5.16 3.93 -14.47
N ASP A 71 -4.24 3.26 -15.15
CA ASP A 71 -2.82 3.44 -14.89
C ASP A 71 -2.41 4.92 -15.02
N SER A 72 -1.71 5.46 -14.02
CA SER A 72 -1.37 6.90 -13.95
C SER A 72 -0.02 7.15 -13.28
N THR A 73 0.58 8.32 -13.55
CA THR A 73 1.82 8.71 -12.87
C THR A 73 1.53 9.24 -11.46
N CYS A 74 2.53 9.28 -10.58
CA CYS A 74 2.39 9.93 -9.28
C CYS A 74 1.98 11.40 -9.37
N LYS A 75 2.39 12.11 -10.43
CA LYS A 75 2.03 13.52 -10.62
C LYS A 75 0.52 13.70 -10.81
N ASP A 76 -0.13 12.73 -11.42
CA ASP A 76 -1.58 12.75 -11.67
C ASP A 76 -2.37 12.35 -10.41
N GLY A 77 -1.80 11.43 -9.63
CA GLY A 77 -2.44 10.82 -8.47
C GLY A 77 -2.22 11.51 -7.13
N LEU A 78 -1.20 12.38 -6.99
CA LEU A 78 -0.84 13.03 -5.73
C LEU A 78 -1.04 14.55 -5.79
N ASP A 79 -1.32 15.14 -4.63
CA ASP A 79 -1.25 16.59 -4.49
C ASP A 79 0.21 17.09 -4.50
N PRO A 80 0.48 18.31 -5.00
CA PRO A 80 1.84 18.77 -5.28
C PRO A 80 2.80 18.74 -4.08
N LEU A 81 2.31 19.03 -2.88
CA LEU A 81 3.14 19.06 -1.68
C LEU A 81 3.45 17.64 -1.16
N LEU A 82 2.49 16.72 -1.25
CA LEU A 82 2.73 15.31 -0.95
C LEU A 82 3.71 14.70 -1.97
N LEU A 83 3.53 14.99 -3.26
CA LEU A 83 4.48 14.60 -4.30
C LEU A 83 5.90 15.12 -3.99
N THR A 84 6.02 16.39 -3.60
CA THR A 84 7.30 17.00 -3.22
C THR A 84 7.92 16.33 -2.01
N THR A 85 7.09 15.96 -1.02
CA THR A 85 7.53 15.28 0.20
C THR A 85 8.10 13.89 -0.10
N LEU A 86 7.52 13.17 -1.07
CA LEU A 86 7.95 11.83 -1.48
C LEU A 86 9.12 11.82 -2.47
N ARG A 87 9.57 12.98 -2.99
CA ARG A 87 10.68 13.03 -3.96
C ARG A 87 11.96 12.34 -3.48
N SER A 88 12.23 12.34 -2.18
CA SER A 88 13.43 11.70 -1.61
C SER A 88 13.46 10.19 -1.81
N VAL A 89 12.33 9.55 -2.12
CA VAL A 89 12.24 8.11 -2.38
C VAL A 89 11.92 7.78 -3.84
N GLY A 90 11.77 8.80 -4.69
CA GLY A 90 11.29 8.63 -6.06
C GLY A 90 9.81 8.19 -6.12
N CYS A 91 9.27 8.15 -7.34
CA CYS A 91 8.02 7.45 -7.59
C CYS A 91 8.08 6.78 -8.95
N GLU A 92 8.04 5.45 -8.90
CA GLU A 92 7.96 4.62 -10.08
C GLU A 92 6.52 4.61 -10.61
N ARG A 93 5.54 4.30 -9.73
CA ARG A 93 4.13 4.19 -10.12
C ARG A 93 3.16 4.45 -8.98
N MET A 94 1.96 4.90 -9.33
CA MET A 94 0.84 4.97 -8.40
C MET A 94 -0.38 4.23 -8.95
N VAL A 95 -0.95 3.36 -8.12
CA VAL A 95 -2.24 2.71 -8.37
C VAL A 95 -3.20 3.04 -7.22
N ARG A 96 -4.48 3.16 -7.52
CA ARG A 96 -5.48 3.57 -6.53
C ARG A 96 -6.86 3.02 -6.82
N ALA A 97 -7.65 2.86 -5.77
CA ALA A 97 -9.03 2.42 -5.84
C ALA A 97 -9.89 3.21 -4.85
N THR A 98 -11.20 3.20 -5.08
CA THR A 98 -12.17 3.84 -4.19
C THR A 98 -13.20 2.82 -3.75
N TYR A 99 -13.55 2.91 -2.47
CA TYR A 99 -14.46 2.03 -1.78
C TYR A 99 -15.60 2.82 -1.15
N THR A 100 -16.75 2.18 -0.97
CA THR A 100 -17.77 2.62 0.00
C THR A 100 -17.80 1.66 1.18
N ASP A 101 -18.24 2.13 2.34
CA ASP A 101 -18.65 1.24 3.42
C ASP A 101 -19.94 0.46 3.05
N ALA A 102 -20.31 -0.49 3.90
CA ALA A 102 -21.47 -1.35 3.68
C ALA A 102 -22.79 -0.56 3.64
N THR A 103 -22.87 0.54 4.38
CA THR A 103 -24.03 1.44 4.46
C THR A 103 -24.04 2.51 3.36
N ARG A 104 -22.96 2.62 2.57
CA ARG A 104 -22.76 3.65 1.54
C ARG A 104 -22.85 5.08 2.09
N SER A 105 -22.52 5.25 3.36
CA SER A 105 -22.44 6.53 4.05
C SER A 105 -21.06 7.15 3.99
N ALA A 106 -20.03 6.33 3.82
CA ALA A 106 -18.64 6.76 3.70
C ALA A 106 -18.03 6.28 2.38
N VAL A 107 -17.12 7.10 1.87
CA VAL A 107 -16.29 6.81 0.69
C VAL A 107 -14.83 6.92 1.09
N THR A 108 -13.99 6.02 0.58
CA THR A 108 -12.56 5.98 0.89
C THR A 108 -11.76 5.70 -0.36
N THR A 109 -10.88 6.62 -0.75
CA THR A 109 -9.85 6.38 -1.77
C THR A 109 -8.59 5.89 -1.09
N VAL A 110 -8.04 4.78 -1.57
CA VAL A 110 -6.78 4.18 -1.14
C VAL A 110 -5.81 4.14 -2.32
N GLY A 111 -4.54 4.41 -2.07
CA GLY A 111 -3.48 4.41 -3.06
C GLY A 111 -2.22 3.71 -2.56
N LEU A 112 -1.49 3.12 -3.51
CA LEU A 112 -0.17 2.56 -3.33
C LEU A 112 0.80 3.32 -4.23
N VAL A 113 1.78 3.98 -3.61
CA VAL A 113 2.87 4.65 -4.31
C VAL A 113 4.10 3.74 -4.25
N PHE A 114 4.47 3.16 -5.39
CA PHE A 114 5.66 2.36 -5.57
C PHE A 114 6.86 3.27 -5.79
N THR A 115 7.91 3.09 -4.99
CA THR A 115 9.06 3.99 -4.91
C THR A 115 10.31 3.34 -5.46
N GLU A 116 11.31 4.15 -5.78
CA GLU A 116 12.60 3.69 -6.31
C GLU A 116 13.62 3.47 -5.19
N ALA A 117 13.37 3.99 -3.99
CA ALA A 117 14.27 3.89 -2.84
C ALA A 117 14.58 2.46 -2.41
N ASP A 118 15.74 2.29 -1.79
CA ASP A 118 16.10 1.11 -1.03
C ASP A 118 15.58 1.18 0.42
N ALA A 119 15.95 0.19 1.24
CA ALA A 119 15.54 0.12 2.63
C ALA A 119 16.01 1.33 3.46
N SER A 120 17.19 1.85 3.19
CA SER A 120 17.71 3.02 3.92
C SER A 120 16.92 4.28 3.59
N GLY A 121 16.57 4.48 2.31
CA GLY A 121 15.75 5.60 1.87
C GLY A 121 14.32 5.54 2.43
N MET A 122 13.71 4.35 2.45
CA MET A 122 12.39 4.15 3.05
C MET A 122 12.40 4.36 4.57
N GLN A 123 13.45 3.88 5.26
CA GLN A 123 13.64 4.14 6.70
C GLN A 123 13.79 5.63 6.99
N ALA A 124 14.60 6.35 6.21
CA ALA A 124 14.76 7.80 6.34
C ALA A 124 13.43 8.54 6.12
N LEU A 125 12.64 8.12 5.13
CA LEU A 125 11.30 8.67 4.90
C LEU A 125 10.37 8.42 6.10
N ARG A 126 10.35 7.20 6.64
CA ARG A 126 9.57 6.86 7.83
C ARG A 126 9.97 7.73 9.02
N THR A 127 11.26 7.86 9.30
CA THR A 127 11.79 8.70 10.39
C THR A 127 11.33 10.14 10.22
N ARG A 128 11.47 10.71 9.01
CA ARG A 128 11.01 12.07 8.70
C ARG A 128 9.52 12.25 8.96
N PHE A 129 8.68 11.30 8.55
CA PHE A 129 7.24 11.33 8.78
C PHE A 129 6.90 11.37 10.28
N THR A 130 7.63 10.62 11.09
CA THR A 130 7.47 10.57 12.55
C THR A 130 7.95 11.85 13.21
N GLU A 131 9.22 12.22 13.01
CA GLU A 131 9.86 13.35 13.70
C GLU A 131 9.22 14.69 13.34
N GLN A 132 8.84 14.88 12.08
CA GLN A 132 8.22 16.11 11.60
C GLN A 132 6.68 16.06 11.61
N LYS A 133 6.09 14.97 12.14
CA LYS A 133 4.64 14.76 12.21
C LYS A 133 3.92 14.96 10.87
N LEU A 134 4.56 14.57 9.76
CA LEU A 134 4.05 14.83 8.41
C LEU A 134 2.71 14.11 8.15
N GLY A 135 2.49 12.95 8.78
CA GLY A 135 1.22 12.23 8.67
C GLY A 135 0.02 13.02 9.22
N ALA A 136 0.25 13.99 10.10
CA ALA A 136 -0.80 14.83 10.70
C ALA A 136 -1.07 16.13 9.93
N ARG A 137 -0.29 16.43 8.88
CA ARG A 137 -0.42 17.68 8.13
C ARG A 137 -1.55 17.63 7.11
N LYS A 138 -2.50 18.56 7.22
CA LYS A 138 -3.66 18.71 6.30
C LYS A 138 -3.25 18.96 4.84
N ASP A 139 -2.13 19.64 4.61
CA ASP A 139 -1.61 19.93 3.27
C ASP A 139 -0.83 18.77 2.64
N LEU A 140 -0.71 17.65 3.35
CA LEU A 140 -0.16 16.38 2.86
C LEU A 140 -1.24 15.30 2.70
N MET A 141 -2.53 15.68 2.69
CA MET A 141 -3.62 14.74 2.47
C MET A 141 -3.56 14.08 1.09
N PRO A 142 -3.88 12.78 0.98
CA PRO A 142 -4.03 12.11 -0.31
C PRO A 142 -5.14 12.75 -1.17
N ARG A 143 -4.96 12.68 -2.48
CA ARG A 143 -6.00 13.08 -3.45
C ARG A 143 -7.07 11.98 -3.56
N THR A 144 -8.31 12.39 -3.77
CA THR A 144 -9.43 11.46 -4.00
C THR A 144 -9.39 10.88 -5.42
N TYR A 145 -10.14 9.80 -5.63
CA TYR A 145 -10.44 9.26 -6.95
C TYR A 145 -11.93 8.97 -7.06
N ALA A 146 -12.63 9.79 -7.83
CA ALA A 146 -14.08 9.91 -7.81
C ALA A 146 -14.64 9.93 -9.24
N PRO A 147 -14.63 8.78 -9.96
CA PRO A 147 -15.18 8.76 -11.30
C PRO A 147 -16.70 9.00 -11.27
N GLU A 148 -17.19 9.68 -12.30
CA GLU A 148 -18.60 9.94 -12.50
C GLU A 148 -19.41 8.64 -12.60
N GLY A 149 -20.71 8.72 -12.30
CA GLY A 149 -21.60 7.55 -12.32
C GLY A 149 -21.38 6.55 -11.17
N THR A 150 -20.51 6.88 -10.20
CA THR A 150 -20.30 6.07 -8.99
C THR A 150 -20.83 6.77 -7.74
N PRO A 151 -21.09 6.03 -6.63
CA PRO A 151 -21.42 6.65 -5.35
C PRO A 151 -20.35 7.62 -4.81
N ALA A 152 -19.13 7.60 -5.37
CA ALA A 152 -18.05 8.49 -4.99
C ALA A 152 -17.97 9.75 -5.87
N ALA A 153 -18.89 9.98 -6.82
CA ALA A 153 -18.78 11.06 -7.81
C ALA A 153 -18.60 12.46 -7.18
N SER A 154 -19.16 12.69 -5.99
CA SER A 154 -19.02 13.97 -5.26
C SER A 154 -17.80 14.03 -4.34
N PHE A 155 -16.98 12.98 -4.26
CA PHE A 155 -15.83 12.88 -3.35
C PHE A 155 -14.61 13.62 -3.91
N GLY A 156 -14.68 14.96 -3.95
CA GLY A 156 -13.62 15.85 -4.41
C GLY A 156 -12.70 16.35 -3.29
N ASN A 157 -11.92 17.39 -3.61
CA ASN A 157 -10.95 17.97 -2.69
C ASN A 157 -11.55 18.48 -1.38
N GLY A 158 -12.77 19.03 -1.42
CA GLY A 158 -13.46 19.60 -0.27
C GLY A 158 -14.16 18.57 0.62
N GLN A 159 -14.28 17.33 0.16
CA GLN A 159 -14.97 16.24 0.88
C GLN A 159 -14.01 15.36 1.70
N ARG A 160 -12.70 15.60 1.60
CA ARG A 160 -11.68 14.87 2.36
C ARG A 160 -11.83 15.16 3.84
N ALA A 161 -12.04 14.13 4.64
CA ALA A 161 -12.36 14.24 6.05
C ALA A 161 -11.27 13.65 6.95
N SER A 162 -10.83 12.43 6.67
CA SER A 162 -9.79 11.77 7.47
C SER A 162 -8.86 10.92 6.63
N TRP A 163 -7.58 10.87 6.99
CA TRP A 163 -6.55 10.27 6.14
C TRP A 163 -5.46 9.54 6.91
N THR A 164 -4.72 8.70 6.18
CA THR A 164 -3.46 8.09 6.58
C THR A 164 -2.43 8.19 5.47
N VAL A 165 -1.16 8.30 5.85
CA VAL A 165 0.01 8.17 4.97
C VAL A 165 1.02 7.29 5.69
N ASN A 166 1.32 6.12 5.11
CA ASN A 166 2.13 5.08 5.76
C ASN A 166 3.30 4.64 4.86
N PRO A 167 4.51 5.21 5.04
CA PRO A 167 5.71 4.74 4.35
C PRO A 167 6.13 3.37 4.87
N LEU A 168 6.15 2.31 4.05
CA LEU A 168 6.56 0.98 4.50
C LEU A 168 8.08 0.86 4.52
N THR A 169 8.64 0.12 5.47
CA THR A 169 10.10 0.01 5.68
C THR A 169 10.67 -1.31 5.16
N GLU A 170 9.81 -2.31 4.96
CA GLU A 170 10.19 -3.65 4.50
C GLU A 170 10.03 -3.82 2.99
N ILE A 171 9.30 -2.91 2.35
CA ILE A 171 9.09 -2.83 0.90
C ILE A 171 9.01 -1.35 0.46
N PRO A 172 9.38 -1.00 -0.80
CA PRO A 172 9.43 0.36 -1.31
C PRO A 172 8.05 0.87 -1.73
N VAL A 173 7.13 0.95 -0.77
CA VAL A 173 5.75 1.41 -1.02
C VAL A 173 5.30 2.37 0.07
N VAL A 174 4.57 3.41 -0.32
CA VAL A 174 3.81 4.28 0.60
C VAL A 174 2.33 4.02 0.42
N VAL A 175 1.65 3.61 1.48
CA VAL A 175 0.19 3.39 1.49
C VAL A 175 -0.51 4.69 1.90
N LEU A 176 -1.45 5.13 1.07
CA LEU A 176 -2.20 6.36 1.26
C LEU A 176 -3.67 6.02 1.36
N SER A 177 -4.42 6.71 2.22
CA SER A 177 -5.87 6.58 2.25
C SER A 177 -6.52 7.87 2.72
N VAL A 178 -7.64 8.22 2.10
CA VAL A 178 -8.47 9.35 2.51
C VAL A 178 -9.94 8.98 2.43
N SER A 179 -10.68 9.30 3.48
CA SER A 179 -12.10 9.04 3.63
C SER A 179 -12.90 10.34 3.68
N GLY A 180 -14.18 10.24 3.38
CA GLY A 180 -15.15 11.33 3.48
C GLY A 180 -16.58 10.81 3.52
N PHE A 181 -17.53 11.74 3.69
CA PHE A 181 -18.94 11.44 3.60
C PHE A 181 -19.35 11.20 2.13
N ALA A 182 -20.18 10.20 1.90
CA ALA A 182 -20.65 9.85 0.56
C ALA A 182 -21.66 10.86 -0.03
N ASP A 183 -22.27 11.69 0.81
CA ASP A 183 -23.28 12.68 0.40
C ASP A 183 -22.71 13.97 -0.18
N GLY A 184 -21.39 14.06 -0.36
CA GLY A 184 -20.73 15.18 -1.00
C GLY A 184 -20.60 16.43 -0.12
N ARG A 185 -20.98 16.39 1.15
CA ARG A 185 -20.83 17.55 2.05
C ARG A 185 -19.34 17.93 2.18
N ALA A 186 -19.06 19.23 2.15
CA ALA A 186 -17.71 19.73 2.39
C ALA A 186 -17.32 19.55 3.85
N VAL A 187 -16.03 19.30 4.09
CA VAL A 187 -15.43 19.18 5.42
C VAL A 187 -14.45 20.33 5.59
N ALA A 188 -14.80 21.28 6.45
CA ALA A 188 -13.98 22.45 6.71
C ALA A 188 -12.69 22.10 7.47
N GLU A 189 -12.80 21.18 8.43
CA GLU A 189 -11.72 20.86 9.36
C GLU A 189 -11.40 19.36 9.35
N PRO A 190 -10.69 18.86 8.32
CA PRO A 190 -10.31 17.46 8.27
C PRO A 190 -9.32 17.10 9.39
N GLN A 191 -9.33 15.84 9.83
CA GLN A 191 -8.47 15.35 10.91
C GLN A 191 -7.73 14.06 10.54
N PRO A 192 -6.45 13.88 10.94
CA PRO A 192 -5.72 12.64 10.72
C PRO A 192 -6.47 11.46 11.35
N ALA A 193 -6.40 10.27 10.74
CA ALA A 193 -7.15 9.12 11.25
C ALA A 193 -6.78 8.76 12.70
N ALA A 194 -5.52 8.95 13.10
CA ALA A 194 -5.09 8.73 14.48
C ALA A 194 -5.84 9.63 15.48
N ASP A 195 -6.05 10.89 15.13
CA ASP A 195 -6.75 11.86 15.99
C ASP A 195 -8.26 11.59 16.00
N ALA A 196 -8.83 11.29 14.83
CA ALA A 196 -10.26 10.94 14.70
C ALA A 196 -10.61 9.62 15.39
N MET A 197 -9.64 8.72 15.61
CA MET A 197 -9.79 7.46 16.32
C MET A 197 -9.38 7.53 17.80
N ALA A 198 -8.92 8.69 18.27
CA ALA A 198 -8.48 8.85 19.66
C ALA A 198 -9.65 8.64 20.63
N SER A 199 -9.34 8.09 21.81
CA SER A 199 -10.35 7.93 22.87
C SER A 199 -10.94 9.29 23.25
N GLY A 200 -12.27 9.38 23.28
CA GLY A 200 -12.98 10.63 23.59
C GLY A 200 -13.06 11.65 22.44
N ALA A 201 -12.60 11.33 21.23
CA ALA A 201 -12.75 12.21 20.07
C ALA A 201 -14.25 12.44 19.73
N GLY A 202 -14.69 13.68 19.84
CA GLY A 202 -16.09 14.09 19.71
C GLY A 202 -16.44 14.85 18.43
N THR A 203 -15.51 14.96 17.46
CA THR A 203 -15.80 15.61 16.18
C THR A 203 -16.79 14.78 15.36
N ASP A 204 -17.47 15.43 14.42
CA ASP A 204 -18.34 14.75 13.45
C ASP A 204 -17.59 13.68 12.65
N ILE A 205 -16.34 13.95 12.27
CA ILE A 205 -15.42 13.00 11.60
C ILE A 205 -15.17 11.76 12.48
N ALA A 206 -14.89 11.98 13.77
CA ALA A 206 -14.63 10.90 14.73
C ALA A 206 -15.89 10.07 14.98
N GLN A 207 -17.02 10.72 15.24
CA GLN A 207 -18.30 10.07 15.52
C GLN A 207 -18.86 9.31 14.30
N ALA A 208 -18.63 9.82 13.09
CA ALA A 208 -18.93 9.10 11.86
C ALA A 208 -17.99 7.90 11.60
N GLY A 209 -16.89 7.79 12.35
CA GLY A 209 -15.91 6.73 12.22
C GLY A 209 -15.00 6.87 11.00
N LEU A 210 -14.87 8.06 10.40
CA LEU A 210 -14.12 8.24 9.16
C LEU A 210 -12.61 7.95 9.32
N GLY A 211 -12.04 8.15 10.52
CA GLY A 211 -10.69 7.66 10.81
C GLY A 211 -10.55 6.14 10.67
N HIS A 212 -11.55 5.39 11.13
CA HIS A 212 -11.62 3.94 10.97
C HIS A 212 -11.81 3.52 9.51
N GLU A 213 -12.53 4.31 8.71
CA GLU A 213 -12.69 4.10 7.28
C GLU A 213 -11.34 4.23 6.55
N ALA A 214 -10.64 5.35 6.77
CA ALA A 214 -9.34 5.61 6.14
C ALA A 214 -8.29 4.55 6.52
N LYS A 215 -8.08 4.34 7.83
CA LYS A 215 -7.10 3.36 8.33
C LYS A 215 -7.50 1.92 8.00
N GLY A 216 -8.78 1.58 8.15
CA GLY A 216 -9.29 0.23 7.97
C GLY A 216 -9.10 -0.30 6.55
N VAL A 217 -9.34 0.56 5.54
CA VAL A 217 -9.07 0.25 4.13
C VAL A 217 -7.56 0.16 3.86
N ALA A 218 -6.78 1.16 4.31
CA ALA A 218 -5.32 1.19 4.12
C ALA A 218 -4.64 -0.08 4.63
N ASP A 219 -4.93 -0.46 5.88
CA ASP A 219 -4.34 -1.63 6.52
C ASP A 219 -4.63 -2.94 5.77
N ARG A 220 -5.76 -3.02 5.06
CA ARG A 220 -6.18 -4.23 4.33
C ARG A 220 -5.53 -4.35 2.99
N VAL A 221 -5.48 -3.24 2.26
CA VAL A 221 -4.73 -3.14 1.02
C VAL A 221 -3.24 -3.39 1.29
N GLU A 222 -2.69 -2.82 2.37
CA GLU A 222 -1.31 -3.09 2.78
C GLU A 222 -1.07 -4.59 3.04
N ARG A 223 -1.94 -5.23 3.83
CA ARG A 223 -1.80 -6.68 4.09
C ARG A 223 -1.88 -7.51 2.80
N GLY A 224 -2.83 -7.21 1.93
CA GLY A 224 -2.95 -7.89 0.64
C GLY A 224 -1.71 -7.72 -0.23
N LEU A 225 -1.16 -6.50 -0.30
CA LEU A 225 0.10 -6.23 -0.98
C LEU A 225 1.26 -7.03 -0.39
N ARG A 226 1.42 -7.05 0.94
CA ARG A 226 2.51 -7.79 1.60
C ARG A 226 2.43 -9.29 1.31
N THR A 227 1.23 -9.87 1.33
CA THR A 227 1.00 -11.27 0.95
C THR A 227 1.42 -11.50 -0.50
N ALA A 228 0.95 -10.68 -1.45
CA ALA A 228 1.30 -10.83 -2.86
C ALA A 228 2.81 -10.68 -3.12
N VAL A 229 3.50 -9.78 -2.41
CA VAL A 229 4.96 -9.62 -2.51
C VAL A 229 5.71 -10.84 -1.98
N ALA A 230 5.24 -11.44 -0.89
CA ALA A 230 5.82 -12.68 -0.37
C ALA A 230 5.69 -13.81 -1.40
N GLU A 231 4.52 -13.97 -2.02
CA GLU A 231 4.28 -14.96 -3.08
C GLU A 231 5.19 -14.71 -4.30
N LEU A 232 5.37 -13.45 -4.72
CA LEU A 232 6.29 -13.11 -5.83
C LEU A 232 7.76 -13.36 -5.51
N THR A 233 8.14 -13.32 -4.23
CA THR A 233 9.50 -13.59 -3.74
C THR A 233 9.80 -15.09 -3.78
N GLU A 234 8.80 -15.93 -3.54
CA GLU A 234 8.89 -17.39 -3.52
C GLU A 234 8.82 -18.03 -4.91
N GLN A 235 8.38 -17.30 -5.94
CA GLN A 235 8.30 -17.80 -7.31
C GLN A 235 9.70 -18.00 -7.94
N PRO A 236 9.97 -19.15 -8.58
CA PRO A 236 11.19 -19.35 -9.36
C PRO A 236 11.30 -18.28 -10.46
N GLY A 237 12.49 -17.66 -10.56
CA GLY A 237 12.80 -16.63 -11.54
C GLY A 237 12.95 -17.16 -12.96
#